data_AF-A0A0J6FDK0-F1
#
_entry.id   AF-A0A0J6FDK0-F1
#
_cell.length_a   1.000
_cell.length_b   1.000
_cell.length_c   1.000
_cell.angle_alpha   90.00
_cell.angle_beta   90.00
_cell.angle_gamma   90.00
#
_symmetry.space_group_name_H-M   'P 1'
#
loop_
_entity.id
_entity.type
_entity.pdbx_description
1 polymer ?
#
loop_
_entity_poly.entity_id
_entity_poly.type
_entity_poly.pdbx_seq_one_letter_code
_entity_poly.pdbx_strand_id
1 'polypeptide(L)'
;MSQTIIQEGSFMKDTPESFRSRLDPQLNAISQLRDARERNAPQIEWNPCPNGTGRKEGFDPDGDVILIIPQAGDYVENQVPHLTSQRHYTEWGLGLSVSSKHLNLASIVFKQTLQGKFRESTTLRSTACVEIPLPNDDPEALTILLDICQIQMSNMPHTVSRRIMVQISCLVDQSYFNEVVLPFSDVWVDSVKPDNIECLFPRGLVKLMAIYCCFNRPDKLREITQEAIGILCTNLEVNDLPIPSSYIDAINKQREGTISSISTLVQERLKYTRPQLSFYPRPKEICDFKCDRAQPGALVKVLTSLTFLETPTSSFIGYSISRLSHGLKKHEGSAV
;
A
#
# COMPACT_ATOMS: atom_id res chain seq x y z
N MET A 1 21.25 -26.75 10.63
CA MET A 1 19.78 -26.69 10.52
C MET A 1 19.27 -25.40 9.87
N SER A 2 20.13 -24.57 9.26
CA SER A 2 19.76 -23.22 8.79
C SER A 2 19.58 -23.07 7.27
N GLN A 3 19.72 -24.15 6.48
CA GLN A 3 19.63 -24.09 5.01
C GLN A 3 18.42 -24.82 4.41
N THR A 4 17.68 -25.63 5.18
CA THR A 4 16.57 -26.43 4.65
C THR A 4 15.20 -25.73 4.76
N ILE A 5 15.09 -24.64 5.52
CA ILE A 5 13.80 -23.96 5.77
C ILE A 5 13.48 -22.88 4.71
N ILE A 6 14.42 -22.57 3.80
CA ILE A 6 14.28 -21.46 2.83
C ILE A 6 13.84 -21.95 1.43
N GLN A 7 13.71 -23.25 1.18
CA GLN A 7 13.54 -23.79 -0.19
C GLN A 7 12.10 -23.92 -0.72
N GLU A 8 11.05 -23.61 0.04
CA GLU A 8 9.66 -23.64 -0.47
C GLU A 8 9.14 -22.25 -0.89
N GLY A 9 9.95 -21.52 -1.67
CA GLY A 9 9.62 -20.18 -2.19
C GLY A 9 9.17 -20.17 -3.66
N SER A 10 8.44 -21.18 -4.14
CA SER A 10 7.96 -21.25 -5.53
C SER A 10 6.44 -21.16 -5.61
N PHE A 11 5.87 -20.00 -5.24
CA PHE A 11 4.48 -19.68 -5.53
C PHE A 11 4.29 -18.18 -5.86
N MET A 12 5.05 -17.68 -6.83
CA MET A 12 4.76 -16.43 -7.56
C MET A 12 5.19 -16.59 -9.02
N LYS A 13 4.63 -17.61 -9.70
CA LYS A 13 4.75 -17.81 -11.15
C LYS A 13 3.42 -17.52 -11.87
N ASP A 14 2.63 -16.58 -11.36
CA ASP A 14 1.49 -16.08 -12.10
C ASP A 14 1.91 -14.87 -12.94
N THR A 15 1.60 -14.98 -14.23
CA THR A 15 2.08 -14.18 -15.35
C THR A 15 1.49 -12.76 -15.41
N PRO A 16 2.12 -11.83 -16.17
CA PRO A 16 1.63 -10.47 -16.41
C PRO A 16 0.28 -10.35 -17.15
N GLU A 17 -0.35 -11.47 -17.53
CA GLU A 17 -1.61 -11.48 -18.28
C GLU A 17 -2.82 -10.96 -17.47
N SER A 18 -2.71 -10.89 -16.15
CA SER A 18 -3.75 -10.35 -15.25
C SER A 18 -3.95 -8.83 -15.36
N PHE A 19 -3.08 -8.11 -16.06
CA PHE A 19 -3.31 -6.69 -16.39
C PHE A 19 -4.33 -6.51 -17.52
N ARG A 20 -4.40 -7.44 -18.48
CA ARG A 20 -5.36 -7.37 -19.60
C ARG A 20 -6.76 -7.84 -19.23
N SER A 21 -6.93 -8.65 -18.19
CA SER A 21 -8.24 -9.10 -17.70
C SER A 21 -8.99 -8.06 -16.84
N ARG A 22 -8.45 -6.84 -16.68
CA ARG A 22 -9.06 -5.76 -15.89
C ARG A 22 -10.12 -4.92 -16.63
N LEU A 23 -10.67 -5.40 -17.75
CA LEU A 23 -11.79 -4.74 -18.43
C LEU A 23 -13.14 -4.95 -17.72
N ASP A 24 -13.35 -6.08 -17.03
CA ASP A 24 -14.60 -6.33 -16.25
C ASP A 24 -14.73 -5.50 -14.95
N PRO A 25 -13.65 -5.22 -14.18
CA PRO A 25 -13.69 -4.28 -13.05
C PRO A 25 -14.08 -2.84 -13.41
N GLN A 26 -13.98 -2.42 -14.68
CA GLN A 26 -14.30 -1.05 -15.10
C GLN A 26 -15.78 -0.71 -14.91
N LEU A 27 -16.68 -1.70 -15.10
CA LEU A 27 -18.11 -1.54 -14.81
C LEU A 27 -18.38 -1.37 -13.31
N ASN A 28 -17.57 -2.00 -12.45
CA ASN A 28 -17.72 -1.95 -11.00
C ASN A 28 -17.16 -0.63 -10.42
N ALA A 29 -16.08 -0.10 -10.97
CA ALA A 29 -15.55 1.23 -10.62
C ALA A 29 -16.57 2.35 -10.96
N ILE A 30 -17.27 2.23 -12.09
CA ILE A 30 -18.33 3.17 -12.50
C ILE A 30 -19.54 3.12 -11.55
N SER A 31 -19.97 1.93 -11.12
CA SER A 31 -21.02 1.81 -10.10
C SER A 31 -20.56 2.29 -8.73
N GLN A 32 -19.29 2.07 -8.36
CA GLN A 32 -18.73 2.58 -7.11
C GLN A 32 -18.58 4.10 -7.10
N LEU A 33 -18.26 4.74 -8.22
CA LEU A 33 -18.28 6.20 -8.34
C LEU A 33 -19.69 6.77 -8.22
N ARG A 34 -20.71 6.08 -8.78
CA ARG A 34 -22.12 6.41 -8.56
C ARG A 34 -22.50 6.26 -7.07
N ASP A 35 -22.18 5.14 -6.46
CA ASP A 35 -22.57 4.83 -5.08
C ASP A 35 -21.79 5.66 -4.04
N ALA A 36 -20.52 6.01 -4.29
CA ALA A 36 -19.75 6.89 -3.43
C ALA A 36 -20.26 8.34 -3.53
N ARG A 37 -20.68 8.75 -4.73
CA ARG A 37 -21.31 10.05 -4.97
C ARG A 37 -22.70 10.15 -4.36
N GLU A 38 -23.48 9.07 -4.33
CA GLU A 38 -24.83 9.07 -3.75
C GLU A 38 -24.83 8.88 -2.23
N ARG A 39 -23.87 8.12 -1.65
CA ARG A 39 -23.84 7.82 -0.22
C ARG A 39 -23.23 8.91 0.67
N ASN A 40 -22.28 9.70 0.15
CA ASN A 40 -21.55 10.72 0.91
C ASN A 40 -21.73 12.15 0.38
N ALA A 41 -22.59 12.38 -0.63
CA ALA A 41 -22.96 13.74 -0.97
C ALA A 41 -23.83 14.31 0.17
N PRO A 42 -23.45 15.43 0.81
CA PRO A 42 -24.45 16.19 1.54
C PRO A 42 -25.61 16.50 0.57
N GLN A 43 -26.85 16.54 1.05
CA GLN A 43 -28.02 16.98 0.25
C GLN A 43 -27.93 18.48 -0.06
N ILE A 44 -26.82 18.88 -0.67
CA ILE A 44 -26.58 20.18 -1.25
C ILE A 44 -26.94 19.99 -2.71
N GLU A 45 -28.07 20.56 -3.07
CA GLU A 45 -28.54 20.65 -4.45
C GLU A 45 -27.47 21.42 -5.24
N TRP A 46 -26.59 20.68 -5.93
CA TRP A 46 -25.54 21.24 -6.78
C TRP A 46 -26.20 21.98 -7.95
N ASN A 47 -26.40 23.29 -7.77
CA ASN A 47 -26.85 24.18 -8.83
C ASN A 47 -25.63 24.53 -9.72
N PRO A 48 -25.67 24.25 -11.03
CA PRO A 48 -24.58 24.57 -11.94
C PRO A 48 -24.28 26.07 -11.94
N CYS A 49 -23.04 26.44 -12.24
CA CYS A 49 -22.59 27.84 -12.29
C CYS A 49 -23.61 28.73 -13.04
N PRO A 50 -24.11 29.80 -12.40
CA PRO A 50 -24.91 30.78 -13.10
C PRO A 50 -24.01 31.56 -14.04
N ASN A 51 -24.25 31.44 -15.35
CA ASN A 51 -23.78 32.30 -16.43
C ASN A 51 -22.35 32.86 -16.31
N GLY A 52 -21.44 32.30 -17.11
CA GLY A 52 -20.01 32.63 -17.19
C GLY A 52 -19.68 34.12 -17.20
N THR A 53 -19.47 34.67 -16.00
CA THR A 53 -18.96 36.02 -15.77
C THR A 53 -17.89 36.09 -14.68
N GLY A 54 -17.48 34.95 -14.12
CA GLY A 54 -16.24 34.83 -13.34
C GLY A 54 -15.03 34.88 -14.26
N ARG A 55 -14.13 35.83 -14.04
CA ARG A 55 -12.96 36.12 -14.88
C ARG A 55 -12.16 34.85 -15.21
N LYS A 56 -11.94 34.62 -16.50
CA LYS A 56 -10.89 33.73 -17.05
C LYS A 56 -9.50 34.35 -16.86
N GLU A 57 -9.15 34.77 -15.65
CA GLU A 57 -7.80 35.28 -15.36
C GLU A 57 -6.94 34.12 -14.86
N GLY A 58 -6.24 33.45 -15.78
CA GLY A 58 -4.97 32.79 -15.48
C GLY A 58 -4.80 31.30 -15.81
N PHE A 59 -5.81 30.58 -16.29
CA PHE A 59 -5.71 29.11 -16.36
C PHE A 59 -6.33 28.54 -17.62
N ASP A 60 -5.76 27.41 -18.11
CA ASP A 60 -6.00 26.75 -19.41
C ASP A 60 -7.17 27.40 -20.19
N PRO A 61 -6.91 28.22 -21.22
CA PRO A 61 -7.97 28.91 -21.96
C PRO A 61 -9.02 27.96 -22.55
N ASP A 62 -8.68 26.68 -22.66
CA ASP A 62 -9.52 25.56 -23.12
C ASP A 62 -10.10 24.69 -21.98
N GLY A 63 -9.94 25.11 -20.72
CA GLY A 63 -10.44 24.42 -19.53
C GLY A 63 -11.96 24.54 -19.37
N ASP A 64 -12.66 23.47 -19.72
CA ASP A 64 -14.12 23.32 -19.67
C ASP A 64 -14.59 22.31 -18.60
N VAL A 65 -13.65 21.77 -17.81
CA VAL A 65 -13.93 20.90 -16.64
C VAL A 65 -13.24 21.46 -15.41
N ILE A 66 -13.99 21.58 -14.31
CA ILE A 66 -13.48 21.99 -13.00
C ILE A 66 -13.62 20.81 -12.05
N LEU A 67 -12.51 20.25 -11.59
CA LEU A 67 -12.48 19.21 -10.56
C LEU A 67 -12.44 19.87 -9.18
N ILE A 68 -13.41 19.54 -8.31
CA ILE A 68 -13.58 20.22 -7.01
C ILE A 68 -13.23 19.26 -5.87
N ILE A 69 -12.30 19.67 -5.00
CA ILE A 69 -11.93 18.93 -3.78
C ILE A 69 -12.50 19.68 -2.55
N PRO A 70 -13.62 19.19 -1.96
CA PRO A 70 -14.40 19.98 -1.00
C PRO A 70 -13.80 20.20 0.39
N GLN A 71 -12.63 19.62 0.68
CA GLN A 71 -11.96 19.71 1.99
C GLN A 71 -10.52 20.23 1.89
N ALA A 72 -10.13 20.77 0.73
CA ALA A 72 -8.76 21.19 0.49
C ALA A 72 -8.43 22.61 0.98
N GLY A 73 -9.42 23.41 1.43
CA GLY A 73 -9.24 24.80 1.88
C GLY A 73 -8.10 25.00 2.88
N ASP A 74 -8.33 24.54 4.11
CA ASP A 74 -7.37 24.70 5.21
C ASP A 74 -6.10 23.82 5.05
N TYR A 75 -6.23 22.68 4.36
CA TYR A 75 -5.14 21.73 4.14
C TYR A 75 -4.09 22.26 3.15
N VAL A 76 -4.52 22.83 2.03
CA VAL A 76 -3.63 23.25 0.94
C VAL A 76 -2.94 24.58 1.24
N GLU A 77 -3.62 25.52 1.90
CA GLU A 77 -3.04 26.82 2.26
C GLU A 77 -1.86 26.68 3.23
N ASN A 78 -1.92 25.69 4.14
CA ASN A 78 -0.91 25.50 5.19
C ASN A 78 0.20 24.49 4.87
N GLN A 79 -0.07 23.45 4.07
CA GLN A 79 0.89 22.35 3.87
C GLN A 79 1.55 22.33 2.49
N VAL A 80 0.93 22.93 1.47
CA VAL A 80 1.42 22.80 0.09
C VAL A 80 1.34 24.12 -0.69
N PRO A 81 2.05 25.18 -0.25
CA PRO A 81 1.95 26.53 -0.82
C PRO A 81 2.46 26.65 -2.26
N HIS A 82 3.16 25.65 -2.79
CA HIS A 82 3.53 25.67 -4.22
C HIS A 82 2.33 25.31 -5.13
N LEU A 83 1.30 24.67 -4.59
CA LEU A 83 0.09 24.34 -5.34
C LEU A 83 -0.91 25.50 -5.43
N THR A 84 -0.75 26.57 -4.64
CA THR A 84 -1.68 27.71 -4.63
C THR A 84 -1.53 28.63 -5.84
N SER A 85 -0.38 28.59 -6.52
CA SER A 85 -0.11 29.47 -7.67
C SER A 85 -0.86 29.07 -8.96
N GLN A 86 -1.49 27.89 -8.99
CA GLN A 86 -2.11 27.30 -10.18
C GLN A 86 -3.60 26.93 -10.01
N ARG A 87 -4.30 27.48 -9.02
CA ARG A 87 -5.63 26.98 -8.62
C ARG A 87 -6.57 28.10 -8.17
N HIS A 88 -7.88 27.87 -8.27
CA HIS A 88 -8.93 28.78 -7.78
C HIS A 88 -9.70 28.12 -6.64
N TYR A 89 -9.93 28.85 -5.56
CA TYR A 89 -10.83 28.42 -4.48
C TYR A 89 -12.26 28.79 -4.83
N THR A 90 -13.13 27.80 -4.94
CA THR A 90 -14.58 28.00 -5.05
C THR A 90 -15.20 28.02 -3.66
N GLU A 91 -16.46 28.43 -3.54
CA GLU A 91 -17.24 28.30 -2.30
C GLU A 91 -17.34 26.83 -1.82
N TRP A 92 -17.08 25.87 -2.72
CA TRP A 92 -17.18 24.44 -2.49
C TRP A 92 -15.83 23.76 -2.25
N GLY A 93 -14.70 24.46 -2.34
CA GLY A 93 -13.36 23.89 -2.11
C GLY A 93 -12.32 24.28 -3.16
N LEU A 94 -11.29 23.45 -3.32
CA LEU A 94 -10.23 23.70 -4.32
C LEU A 94 -10.71 23.27 -5.71
N GLY A 95 -10.76 24.22 -6.65
CA GLY A 95 -11.09 23.99 -8.05
C GLY A 95 -9.86 23.84 -8.93
N LEU A 96 -9.78 22.74 -9.67
CA LEU A 96 -8.73 22.44 -10.65
C LEU A 96 -9.34 22.48 -12.05
N SER A 97 -8.95 23.48 -12.85
CA SER A 97 -9.44 23.61 -14.23
C SER A 97 -8.57 22.77 -15.17
N VAL A 98 -9.23 22.03 -16.06
CA VAL A 98 -8.59 21.16 -17.04
C VAL A 98 -9.48 21.01 -18.27
N SER A 99 -8.87 20.93 -19.45
CA SER A 99 -9.61 20.62 -20.68
C SER A 99 -10.17 19.19 -20.67
N SER A 100 -11.45 19.06 -21.01
CA SER A 100 -12.17 17.81 -21.25
C SER A 100 -11.47 16.96 -22.31
N LYS A 101 -10.83 17.59 -23.31
CA LYS A 101 -10.05 16.89 -24.33
C LYS A 101 -8.85 16.16 -23.72
N HIS A 102 -8.08 16.81 -22.86
CA HIS A 102 -6.96 16.20 -22.16
C HIS A 102 -7.43 15.08 -21.24
N LEU A 103 -8.50 15.31 -20.45
CA LEU A 103 -9.07 14.26 -19.59
C LEU A 103 -9.59 13.06 -20.37
N ASN A 104 -10.26 13.28 -21.51
CA ASN A 104 -10.78 12.20 -22.35
C ASN A 104 -9.67 11.30 -22.93
N LEU A 105 -8.49 11.87 -23.17
CA LEU A 105 -7.32 11.13 -23.66
C LEU A 105 -6.61 10.41 -22.52
N ALA A 106 -6.45 11.09 -21.38
CA ALA A 106 -5.72 10.58 -20.22
C ALA A 106 -6.48 9.51 -19.43
N SER A 107 -7.81 9.57 -19.45
CA SER A 107 -8.67 8.81 -18.54
C SER A 107 -9.88 8.24 -19.23
N ILE A 108 -10.00 6.91 -19.22
CA ILE A 108 -11.21 6.25 -19.73
C ILE A 108 -12.43 6.58 -18.86
N VAL A 109 -12.24 6.77 -17.55
CA VAL A 109 -13.31 7.12 -16.61
C VAL A 109 -13.83 8.51 -16.92
N PHE A 110 -12.97 9.53 -17.01
CA PHE A 110 -13.42 10.87 -17.40
C PHE A 110 -13.98 10.90 -18.82
N LYS A 111 -13.41 10.12 -19.76
CA LYS A 111 -13.98 9.98 -21.10
C LYS A 111 -15.44 9.54 -21.07
N GLN A 112 -15.75 8.52 -20.28
CA GLN A 112 -17.13 8.04 -20.15
C GLN A 112 -18.02 9.05 -19.43
N THR A 113 -17.52 9.69 -18.37
CA THR A 113 -18.27 10.73 -17.62
C THR A 113 -18.61 11.93 -18.50
N LEU A 114 -17.67 12.39 -19.33
CA LEU A 114 -17.79 13.61 -20.13
C LEU A 114 -18.45 13.37 -21.50
N GLN A 115 -18.32 12.18 -22.08
CA GLN A 115 -18.89 11.85 -23.40
C GLN A 115 -20.12 10.94 -23.33
N GLY A 116 -20.37 10.30 -22.19
CA GLY A 116 -21.43 9.31 -22.02
C GLY A 116 -22.82 9.91 -21.83
N LYS A 117 -23.66 9.19 -21.09
CA LYS A 117 -25.05 9.57 -20.77
C LYS A 117 -25.19 10.03 -19.31
N PHE A 118 -24.13 10.61 -18.75
CA PHE A 118 -24.11 11.12 -17.38
C PHE A 118 -24.54 12.59 -17.34
N ARG A 119 -24.93 13.06 -16.15
CA ARG A 119 -25.33 14.46 -15.93
C ARG A 119 -24.22 15.41 -16.37
N GLU A 120 -22.98 15.06 -16.07
CA GLU A 120 -21.78 15.82 -16.42
C GLU A 120 -21.69 16.09 -17.92
N SER A 121 -21.85 15.03 -18.73
CA SER A 121 -21.81 15.14 -20.19
C SER A 121 -22.91 16.08 -20.73
N THR A 122 -24.10 16.05 -20.12
CA THR A 122 -25.23 16.89 -20.52
C THR A 122 -24.99 18.33 -20.11
N THR A 123 -24.51 18.55 -18.89
CA THR A 123 -24.08 19.87 -18.40
C THR A 123 -23.02 20.44 -19.33
N LEU A 124 -21.90 19.74 -19.54
CA LEU A 124 -20.80 20.18 -20.42
C LEU A 124 -21.29 20.59 -21.82
N ARG A 125 -22.19 19.80 -22.43
CA ARG A 125 -22.77 20.15 -23.76
C ARG A 125 -23.67 21.38 -23.72
N SER A 126 -24.39 21.62 -22.62
CA SER A 126 -25.36 22.72 -22.49
C SER A 126 -24.76 24.03 -22.01
N THR A 127 -23.75 23.99 -21.14
CA THR A 127 -23.16 25.16 -20.46
C THR A 127 -21.73 25.44 -20.91
N ALA A 128 -21.12 24.56 -21.72
CA ALA A 128 -19.69 24.61 -22.10
C ALA A 128 -18.71 24.55 -20.93
N CYS A 129 -19.18 24.22 -19.72
CA CYS A 129 -18.37 24.06 -18.52
C CYS A 129 -19.08 23.11 -17.54
N VAL A 130 -18.33 22.21 -16.89
CA VAL A 130 -18.89 21.28 -15.89
C VAL A 130 -18.00 21.19 -14.66
N GLU A 131 -18.64 21.13 -13.50
CA GLU A 131 -17.98 20.89 -12.21
C GLU A 131 -18.15 19.44 -11.77
N ILE A 132 -17.06 18.80 -11.32
CA ILE A 132 -17.04 17.41 -10.87
C ILE A 132 -16.43 17.34 -9.46
N PRO A 133 -17.20 16.95 -8.42
CA PRO A 133 -16.68 16.81 -7.07
C PRO A 133 -15.88 15.51 -6.89
N LEU A 134 -14.72 15.63 -6.25
CA LEU A 134 -13.78 14.55 -5.94
C LEU A 134 -13.39 14.58 -4.45
N PRO A 135 -14.31 14.20 -3.53
CA PRO A 135 -14.14 14.44 -2.10
C PRO A 135 -13.12 13.56 -1.39
N ASN A 136 -12.72 12.45 -2.01
CA ASN A 136 -11.79 11.49 -1.40
C ASN A 136 -10.37 11.59 -1.96
N ASP A 137 -10.14 12.48 -2.94
CA ASP A 137 -8.89 12.54 -3.69
C ASP A 137 -7.91 13.53 -3.07
N ASP A 138 -6.64 13.14 -3.00
CA ASP A 138 -5.59 14.01 -2.49
C ASP A 138 -5.26 15.12 -3.50
N PRO A 139 -5.29 16.40 -3.08
CA PRO A 139 -5.12 17.53 -3.99
C PRO A 139 -3.73 17.60 -4.61
N GLU A 140 -2.68 17.20 -3.91
CA GLU A 140 -1.31 17.26 -4.43
C GLU A 140 -1.09 16.15 -5.46
N ALA A 141 -1.51 14.92 -5.15
CA ALA A 141 -1.43 13.80 -6.08
C ALA A 141 -2.25 14.04 -7.36
N LEU A 142 -3.47 14.58 -7.22
CA LEU A 142 -4.30 14.89 -8.39
C LEU A 142 -3.67 15.96 -9.28
N THR A 143 -3.09 17.03 -8.71
CA THR A 143 -2.43 18.05 -9.54
C THR A 143 -1.23 17.51 -10.28
N ILE A 144 -0.38 16.69 -9.64
CA ILE A 144 0.74 16.06 -10.34
C ILE A 144 0.25 15.28 -11.56
N LEU A 145 -0.84 14.53 -11.43
CA LEU A 145 -1.40 13.76 -12.56
C LEU A 145 -1.99 14.67 -13.65
N LEU A 146 -2.66 15.76 -13.27
CA LEU A 146 -3.19 16.74 -14.23
C LEU A 146 -2.09 17.50 -14.97
N ASP A 147 -0.98 17.83 -14.31
CA ASP A 147 0.19 18.45 -14.94
C ASP A 147 0.75 17.56 -16.05
N ILE A 148 0.80 16.23 -15.83
CA ILE A 148 1.19 15.29 -16.89
C ILE A 148 0.16 15.32 -18.03
N CYS A 149 -1.14 15.28 -17.71
CA CYS A 149 -2.22 15.27 -18.72
C CYS A 149 -2.19 16.50 -19.62
N GLN A 150 -1.82 17.65 -19.06
CA GLN A 150 -1.71 18.92 -19.76
C GLN A 150 -0.31 19.18 -20.35
N ILE A 151 0.60 18.21 -20.24
CA ILE A 151 1.99 18.30 -20.74
C ILE A 151 2.75 19.49 -20.11
N GLN A 152 2.43 19.81 -18.85
CA GLN A 152 3.10 20.86 -18.08
C GLN A 152 4.36 20.32 -17.39
N MET A 153 5.26 19.78 -18.19
CA MET A 153 6.46 19.06 -17.74
C MET A 153 7.39 19.90 -16.85
N SER A 154 7.38 21.22 -17.00
CA SER A 154 8.16 22.16 -16.16
C SER A 154 7.75 22.17 -14.70
N ASN A 155 6.53 21.76 -14.39
CA ASN A 155 5.98 21.77 -13.02
C ASN A 155 6.17 20.42 -12.32
N MET A 156 6.64 19.41 -13.05
CA MET A 156 6.75 18.05 -12.55
C MET A 156 7.83 17.95 -11.46
N PRO A 157 7.51 17.38 -10.28
CA PRO A 157 8.51 17.19 -9.25
C PRO A 157 9.53 16.12 -9.67
N HIS A 158 10.81 16.42 -9.45
CA HIS A 158 11.89 15.44 -9.66
C HIS A 158 11.79 14.24 -8.73
N THR A 159 11.28 14.44 -7.52
CA THR A 159 11.09 13.40 -6.50
C THR A 159 9.71 13.53 -5.88
N VAL A 160 9.06 12.41 -5.63
CA VAL A 160 7.74 12.37 -5.00
C VAL A 160 7.84 11.74 -3.63
N SER A 161 7.25 12.38 -2.61
CA SER A 161 7.25 11.83 -1.26
C SER A 161 6.50 10.50 -1.23
N ARG A 162 6.90 9.57 -0.35
CA ARG A 162 6.20 8.29 -0.17
C ARG A 162 4.70 8.47 0.12
N ARG A 163 4.32 9.54 0.86
CA ARG A 163 2.91 9.86 1.12
C ARG A 163 2.15 10.12 -0.19
N ILE A 164 2.69 10.98 -1.04
CA ILE A 164 2.06 11.33 -2.31
C ILE A 164 2.09 10.19 -3.30
N MET A 165 3.15 9.39 -3.34
CA MET A 165 3.21 8.23 -4.22
C MET A 165 2.12 7.21 -3.90
N VAL A 166 1.77 7.03 -2.63
CA VAL A 166 0.60 6.21 -2.24
C VAL A 166 -0.68 6.80 -2.81
N GLN A 167 -0.88 8.10 -2.68
CA GLN A 167 -2.09 8.77 -3.19
C GLN A 167 -2.19 8.70 -4.72
N ILE A 168 -1.07 8.89 -5.42
CA ILE A 168 -0.96 8.65 -6.87
C ILE A 168 -1.35 7.20 -7.18
N SER A 169 -0.86 6.23 -6.41
CA SER A 169 -1.19 4.80 -6.61
C SER A 169 -2.70 4.56 -6.46
N CYS A 170 -3.36 5.19 -5.49
CA CYS A 170 -4.81 5.11 -5.30
C CYS A 170 -5.58 5.70 -6.50
N LEU A 171 -5.16 6.87 -7.00
CA LEU A 171 -5.78 7.52 -8.17
C LEU A 171 -5.58 6.71 -9.46
N VAL A 172 -4.41 6.11 -9.62
CA VAL A 172 -4.09 5.23 -10.75
C VAL A 172 -4.94 3.96 -10.69
N ASP A 173 -5.07 3.33 -9.52
CA ASP A 173 -5.89 2.11 -9.35
C ASP A 173 -7.38 2.33 -9.65
N GLN A 174 -7.90 3.53 -9.32
CA GLN A 174 -9.25 3.97 -9.73
C GLN A 174 -9.41 4.15 -11.25
N SER A 175 -8.38 3.79 -12.04
CA SER A 175 -8.34 3.80 -13.50
C SER A 175 -8.41 5.19 -14.13
N TYR A 176 -8.02 6.23 -13.38
CA TYR A 176 -8.03 7.58 -13.94
C TYR A 176 -6.85 7.85 -14.85
N PHE A 177 -5.63 7.42 -14.55
CA PHE A 177 -4.41 7.93 -15.22
C PHE A 177 -3.35 6.86 -15.51
N ASN A 178 -3.76 5.61 -15.72
CA ASN A 178 -2.86 4.45 -15.86
C ASN A 178 -1.73 4.63 -16.88
N GLU A 179 -2.03 5.15 -18.07
CA GLU A 179 -1.04 5.29 -19.14
C GLU A 179 -0.15 6.52 -18.96
N VAL A 180 -0.74 7.60 -18.43
CA VAL A 180 -0.12 8.92 -18.29
C VAL A 180 1.05 8.88 -17.30
N VAL A 181 0.93 8.08 -16.25
CA VAL A 181 1.95 8.00 -15.19
C VAL A 181 3.15 7.11 -15.55
N LEU A 182 3.02 6.23 -16.56
CA LEU A 182 4.04 5.23 -16.88
C LEU A 182 5.44 5.81 -17.12
N PRO A 183 5.63 6.92 -17.87
CA PRO A 183 6.95 7.48 -18.13
C PRO A 183 7.71 7.94 -16.89
N PHE A 184 7.00 8.24 -15.79
CA PHE A 184 7.57 8.74 -14.53
C PHE A 184 7.70 7.65 -13.47
N SER A 185 7.02 6.53 -13.69
CA SER A 185 6.85 5.48 -12.69
C SER A 185 8.17 4.87 -12.22
N ASP A 186 9.17 4.69 -13.10
CA ASP A 186 10.48 4.16 -12.68
C ASP A 186 11.16 5.11 -11.68
N VAL A 187 11.33 6.38 -12.08
CA VAL A 187 12.03 7.41 -11.30
C VAL A 187 11.36 7.63 -9.94
N TRP A 188 10.04 7.76 -9.91
CA TRP A 188 9.33 8.03 -8.66
C TRP A 188 9.25 6.80 -7.76
N VAL A 189 9.05 5.60 -8.32
CA VAL A 189 9.02 4.36 -7.51
C VAL A 189 10.42 4.02 -6.96
N ASP A 190 11.50 4.43 -7.64
CA ASP A 190 12.86 4.36 -7.11
C ASP A 190 13.08 5.37 -5.98
N SER A 191 12.55 6.59 -6.11
CA SER A 191 12.71 7.65 -5.11
C SER A 191 12.05 7.38 -3.75
N VAL A 192 11.06 6.47 -3.70
CA VAL A 192 10.32 6.15 -2.45
C VAL A 192 10.90 4.98 -1.68
N LYS A 193 11.97 4.34 -2.19
CA LYS A 193 12.63 3.23 -1.47
C LYS A 193 13.20 3.76 -0.14
N PRO A 194 12.90 3.12 1.00
CA PRO A 194 13.49 3.51 2.28
C PRO A 194 14.97 3.09 2.32
N ASP A 195 15.78 3.86 3.06
CA ASP A 195 17.19 3.50 3.31
C ASP A 195 17.32 2.19 4.10
N ASN A 196 16.37 1.91 5.00
CA ASN A 196 16.32 0.67 5.76
C ASN A 196 14.89 0.12 5.86
N ILE A 197 14.64 -1.00 5.18
CA ILE A 197 13.35 -1.70 5.15
C ILE A 197 13.02 -2.33 6.51
N GLU A 198 14.02 -2.86 7.22
CA GLU A 198 13.85 -3.57 8.51
C GLU A 198 13.32 -2.66 9.64
N CYS A 199 13.50 -1.34 9.49
CA CYS A 199 13.02 -0.34 10.45
C CYS A 199 11.59 0.14 10.17
N LEU A 200 10.93 -0.37 9.14
CA LEU A 200 9.58 0.05 8.81
C LEU A 200 8.54 -0.55 9.77
N PHE A 201 7.71 0.34 10.32
CA PHE A 201 6.46 -0.09 10.95
C PHE A 201 5.55 -0.75 9.90
N PRO A 202 4.62 -1.65 10.30
CA PRO A 202 3.72 -2.35 9.39
C PRO A 202 2.98 -1.43 8.40
N ARG A 203 2.54 -0.24 8.86
CA ARG A 203 1.90 0.78 8.00
C ARG A 203 2.81 1.26 6.87
N GLY A 204 4.12 1.32 7.11
CA GLY A 204 5.11 1.68 6.09
C GLY A 204 5.27 0.59 5.02
N LEU A 205 5.25 -0.68 5.42
CA LEU A 205 5.30 -1.81 4.50
C LEU A 205 4.08 -1.84 3.58
N VAL A 206 2.88 -1.74 4.14
CA VAL A 206 1.64 -1.74 3.36
C VAL A 206 1.64 -0.62 2.32
N LYS A 207 2.11 0.58 2.69
CA LYS A 207 2.23 1.71 1.75
C LYS A 207 3.17 1.41 0.58
N LEU A 208 4.32 0.78 0.83
CA LEU A 208 5.25 0.38 -0.23
C LEU A 208 4.68 -0.75 -1.09
N MET A 209 4.00 -1.71 -0.48
CA MET A 209 3.29 -2.78 -1.21
C MET A 209 2.28 -2.19 -2.18
N ALA A 210 1.45 -1.24 -1.73
CA ALA A 210 0.46 -0.56 -2.58
C ALA A 210 1.11 0.07 -3.81
N ILE A 211 2.21 0.80 -3.61
CA ILE A 211 2.98 1.40 -4.70
C ILE A 211 3.52 0.32 -5.65
N TYR A 212 4.23 -0.69 -5.14
CA TYR A 212 4.85 -1.72 -5.97
C TYR A 212 3.84 -2.61 -6.70
N CYS A 213 2.68 -2.87 -6.10
CA CYS A 213 1.56 -3.55 -6.74
C CYS A 213 0.98 -2.71 -7.89
N CYS A 214 0.71 -1.42 -7.64
CA CYS A 214 0.13 -0.51 -8.62
C CYS A 214 1.03 -0.36 -9.86
N PHE A 215 2.34 -0.17 -9.65
CA PHE A 215 3.32 0.06 -10.71
C PHE A 215 4.04 -1.21 -11.20
N ASN A 216 3.50 -2.40 -10.92
CA ASN A 216 4.01 -3.68 -11.39
C ASN A 216 5.53 -3.88 -11.17
N ARG A 217 5.99 -3.76 -9.92
CA ARG A 217 7.39 -3.99 -9.51
C ARG A 217 7.55 -5.30 -8.75
N PRO A 218 7.56 -6.47 -9.42
CA PRO A 218 7.55 -7.77 -8.76
C PRO A 218 8.78 -8.01 -7.88
N ASP A 219 9.97 -7.57 -8.28
CA ASP A 219 11.19 -7.76 -7.49
C ASP A 219 11.15 -7.00 -6.17
N LYS A 220 10.74 -5.73 -6.21
CA LYS A 220 10.58 -4.90 -5.00
C LYS A 220 9.41 -5.36 -4.14
N LEU A 221 8.34 -5.81 -4.76
CA LEU A 221 7.19 -6.36 -4.06
C LEU A 221 7.59 -7.62 -3.29
N ARG A 222 8.35 -8.53 -3.91
CA ARG A 222 8.88 -9.73 -3.25
C ARG A 222 9.75 -9.39 -2.03
N GLU A 223 10.64 -8.41 -2.15
CA GLU A 223 11.49 -7.95 -1.03
C GLU A 223 10.64 -7.48 0.16
N ILE A 224 9.64 -6.63 -0.09
CA ILE A 224 8.78 -6.10 0.98
C ILE A 224 7.81 -7.14 1.55
N THR A 225 7.28 -8.05 0.75
CA THR A 225 6.38 -9.09 1.26
C THR A 225 7.13 -10.11 2.12
N GLN A 226 8.39 -10.43 1.77
CA GLN A 226 9.25 -11.26 2.61
C GLN A 226 9.54 -10.59 3.96
N GLU A 227 9.83 -9.29 3.96
CA GLU A 227 10.00 -8.55 5.21
C GLU A 227 8.72 -8.58 6.05
N ALA A 228 7.57 -8.31 5.42
CA ALA A 228 6.26 -8.34 6.08
C ALA A 228 5.99 -9.69 6.76
N ILE A 229 6.21 -10.80 6.05
CA ILE A 229 6.08 -12.16 6.61
C ILE A 229 6.98 -12.33 7.85
N GLY A 230 8.20 -11.78 7.80
CA GLY A 230 9.17 -11.86 8.89
C GLY A 230 8.79 -11.08 10.15
N ILE A 231 8.34 -9.83 9.99
CA ILE A 231 8.19 -8.90 11.11
C ILE A 231 6.77 -8.80 11.69
N LEU A 232 5.74 -9.14 10.90
CA LEU A 232 4.36 -9.02 11.35
C LEU A 232 4.09 -9.94 12.53
N CYS A 233 3.43 -9.40 13.55
CA CYS A 233 2.95 -10.13 14.72
C CYS A 233 1.43 -10.36 14.72
N THR A 234 0.73 -9.79 13.74
CA THR A 234 -0.71 -9.90 13.53
C THR A 234 -0.96 -10.11 12.04
N ASN A 235 -2.23 -10.33 11.68
CA ASN A 235 -2.61 -10.28 10.28
C ASN A 235 -2.42 -8.87 9.73
N LEU A 236 -2.08 -8.81 8.44
CA LEU A 236 -1.87 -7.57 7.72
C LEU A 236 -3.23 -6.86 7.54
N GLU A 237 -3.38 -5.71 8.19
CA GLU A 237 -4.54 -4.85 8.03
C GLU A 237 -4.26 -3.82 6.94
N VAL A 238 -5.09 -3.84 5.89
CA VAL A 238 -5.01 -2.91 4.76
C VAL A 238 -6.36 -2.25 4.60
N ASN A 239 -6.41 -0.94 4.76
CA ASN A 239 -7.60 -0.14 4.53
C ASN A 239 -7.29 0.89 3.43
N ASP A 240 -8.21 1.05 2.49
CA ASP A 240 -8.21 2.11 1.48
C ASP A 240 -6.93 2.18 0.63
N LEU A 241 -6.32 1.02 0.33
CA LEU A 241 -5.11 0.93 -0.49
C LEU A 241 -5.27 -0.09 -1.62
N PRO A 242 -4.66 0.17 -2.78
CA PRO A 242 -4.76 -0.67 -3.98
C PRO A 242 -3.88 -1.92 -3.88
N ILE A 243 -4.20 -2.79 -2.93
CA ILE A 243 -3.53 -4.08 -2.74
C ILE A 243 -4.59 -5.18 -2.90
N PRO A 244 -4.44 -6.08 -3.89
CA PRO A 244 -5.35 -7.20 -4.04
C PRO A 244 -5.37 -8.08 -2.79
N SER A 245 -6.56 -8.53 -2.36
CA SER A 245 -6.73 -9.39 -1.18
C SER A 245 -5.91 -10.67 -1.26
N SER A 246 -5.69 -11.21 -2.46
CA SER A 246 -4.83 -12.37 -2.69
C SER A 246 -3.41 -12.21 -2.15
N TYR A 247 -2.83 -11.00 -2.23
CA TYR A 247 -1.52 -10.72 -1.64
C TYR A 247 -1.58 -10.71 -0.11
N ILE A 248 -2.64 -10.10 0.45
CA ILE A 248 -2.85 -10.04 1.90
C ILE A 248 -3.01 -11.46 2.47
N ASP A 249 -3.86 -12.26 1.84
CA ASP A 249 -4.13 -13.64 2.21
C ASP A 249 -2.87 -14.51 2.12
N ALA A 250 -2.10 -14.37 1.03
CA ALA A 250 -0.86 -15.11 0.84
C ALA A 250 0.18 -14.78 1.92
N ILE A 251 0.35 -13.50 2.27
CA ILE A 251 1.27 -13.06 3.33
C ILE A 251 0.85 -13.62 4.68
N ASN A 252 -0.42 -13.48 5.04
CA ASN A 252 -0.94 -13.97 6.32
C ASN A 252 -0.82 -15.50 6.41
N LYS A 253 -1.19 -16.22 5.35
CA LYS A 253 -1.07 -17.68 5.26
C LYS A 253 0.38 -18.14 5.38
N GLN A 254 1.31 -17.46 4.70
CA GLN A 254 2.73 -17.82 4.76
C GLN A 254 3.33 -17.55 6.15
N ARG A 255 2.96 -16.42 6.78
CA ARG A 255 3.36 -16.08 8.15
C ARG A 255 2.89 -17.15 9.13
N GLU A 256 1.59 -17.44 9.13
CA GLU A 256 0.97 -18.43 10.01
C GLU A 256 1.54 -19.84 9.78
N GLY A 257 1.68 -20.26 8.51
CA GLY A 257 2.27 -21.54 8.14
C GLY A 257 3.70 -21.69 8.66
N THR A 258 4.54 -20.66 8.50
CA THR A 258 5.92 -20.70 8.96
C THR A 258 6.01 -20.78 10.49
N ILE A 259 5.20 -19.98 11.21
CA ILE A 259 5.17 -20.02 12.69
C ILE A 259 4.63 -21.37 13.17
N SER A 260 3.63 -21.94 12.49
CA SER A 260 3.10 -23.26 12.78
C SER A 260 4.19 -24.33 12.64
N SER A 261 4.96 -24.34 11.55
CA SER A 261 6.09 -25.27 11.37
C SER A 261 7.15 -25.11 12.48
N ILE A 262 7.49 -23.88 12.87
CA ILE A 262 8.41 -23.63 14.00
C ILE A 262 7.83 -24.20 15.30
N SER A 263 6.55 -23.95 15.58
CA SER A 263 5.86 -24.45 16.77
C SER A 263 5.86 -25.98 16.82
N THR A 264 5.53 -26.65 15.71
CA THR A 264 5.58 -28.12 15.61
C THR A 264 6.98 -28.67 15.91
N LEU A 265 8.03 -28.09 15.30
CA LEU A 265 9.42 -28.51 15.55
C LEU A 265 9.83 -28.33 17.01
N VAL A 266 9.44 -27.21 17.63
CA VAL A 266 9.71 -26.93 19.05
C VAL A 266 8.98 -27.94 19.94
N GLN A 267 7.70 -28.20 19.68
CA GLN A 267 6.90 -29.17 20.44
C GLN A 267 7.44 -30.59 20.32
N GLU A 268 7.82 -31.03 19.12
CA GLU A 268 8.48 -32.31 18.89
C GLU A 268 9.76 -32.41 19.69
N ARG A 269 10.64 -31.39 19.63
CA ARG A 269 11.91 -31.42 20.34
C ARG A 269 11.74 -31.39 21.85
N LEU A 270 10.75 -30.67 22.37
CA LEU A 270 10.40 -30.63 23.79
C LEU A 270 9.97 -32.01 24.32
N LYS A 271 9.19 -32.78 23.55
CA LYS A 271 8.78 -34.15 23.94
C LYS A 271 9.99 -35.04 24.24
N TYR A 272 11.04 -34.98 23.42
CA TYR A 272 12.26 -35.78 23.61
C TYR A 272 13.19 -35.25 24.70
N THR A 273 13.16 -33.95 24.99
CA THR A 273 14.10 -33.29 25.90
C THR A 273 13.56 -33.23 27.35
N ARG A 274 12.23 -33.19 27.54
CA ARG A 274 11.58 -33.16 28.87
C ARG A 274 11.97 -34.32 29.80
N PRO A 275 12.08 -35.58 29.36
CA PRO A 275 12.55 -36.67 30.21
C PRO A 275 14.00 -36.49 30.68
N GLN A 276 14.82 -35.77 29.91
CA GLN A 276 16.22 -35.47 30.29
C GLN A 276 16.30 -34.30 31.28
N LEU A 277 15.33 -33.37 31.23
CA LEU A 277 15.16 -32.26 32.17
C LEU A 277 14.77 -32.71 33.58
N SER A 278 14.00 -33.78 33.72
CA SER A 278 13.57 -34.31 35.02
C SER A 278 14.60 -35.27 35.67
N PHE A 279 15.53 -35.84 34.88
CA PHE A 279 16.44 -36.88 35.36
C PHE A 279 17.84 -36.40 35.76
N TYR A 280 18.23 -35.17 35.39
CA TYR A 280 19.52 -34.59 35.76
C TYR A 280 19.35 -33.46 36.80
N PRO A 281 19.36 -33.77 38.11
CA PRO A 281 19.68 -32.75 39.10
C PRO A 281 21.12 -32.29 38.80
N ARG A 282 21.31 -30.97 38.67
CA ARG A 282 22.58 -30.28 38.38
C ARG A 282 23.82 -31.14 38.72
N PRO A 283 24.73 -31.46 37.77
CA PRO A 283 26.03 -31.98 38.16
C PRO A 283 26.71 -30.91 39.01
N LYS A 284 27.06 -31.26 40.24
CA LYS A 284 27.76 -30.39 41.20
C LYS A 284 29.26 -30.24 40.87
N GLU A 285 29.68 -30.61 39.67
CA GLU A 285 31.08 -30.57 39.27
C GLU A 285 31.28 -29.68 38.05
N ILE A 286 32.15 -28.70 38.25
CA ILE A 286 32.73 -27.81 37.26
C ILE A 286 33.31 -28.71 36.16
N CYS A 287 32.66 -28.74 35.00
CA CYS A 287 33.23 -29.42 33.85
C CYS A 287 34.17 -28.46 33.13
N ASP A 288 35.38 -28.93 32.84
CA ASP A 288 36.40 -28.17 32.14
C ASP A 288 35.93 -27.83 30.70
N PHE A 289 36.55 -26.80 30.11
CA PHE A 289 36.08 -25.96 28.99
C PHE A 289 35.74 -26.68 27.65
N LYS A 290 35.73 -28.02 27.60
CA LYS A 290 35.42 -28.84 26.41
C LYS A 290 34.51 -30.02 26.74
N CYS A 291 33.33 -29.76 27.29
CA CYS A 291 32.33 -30.80 27.51
C CYS A 291 31.26 -30.81 26.41
N ASP A 292 31.14 -31.91 25.65
CA ASP A 292 30.02 -32.17 24.75
C ASP A 292 28.64 -32.17 25.47
N ARG A 293 28.63 -32.19 26.82
CA ARG A 293 27.43 -32.01 27.65
C ARG A 293 26.97 -30.56 27.79
N ALA A 294 27.69 -29.57 27.24
CA ALA A 294 27.22 -28.19 27.16
C ALA A 294 26.08 -28.04 26.14
N GLN A 295 26.06 -28.84 25.07
CA GLN A 295 25.06 -28.76 23.99
C GLN A 295 23.62 -29.10 24.44
N PRO A 296 23.37 -30.15 25.25
CA PRO A 296 22.05 -30.36 25.85
C PRO A 296 21.60 -29.18 26.71
N GLY A 297 22.49 -28.58 27.50
CA GLY A 297 22.17 -27.45 28.38
C GLY A 297 21.76 -26.20 27.61
N ALA A 298 22.45 -25.88 26.51
CA ALA A 298 22.09 -24.78 25.64
C ALA A 298 20.75 -25.03 24.93
N LEU A 299 20.58 -26.20 24.30
CA LEU A 299 19.33 -26.57 23.63
C LEU A 299 18.13 -26.59 24.59
N VAL A 300 18.33 -27.09 25.82
CA VAL A 300 17.33 -27.05 26.88
C VAL A 300 16.93 -25.62 27.23
N LYS A 301 17.89 -24.69 27.37
CA LYS A 301 17.60 -23.27 27.65
C LYS A 301 16.80 -22.64 26.51
N VAL A 302 17.20 -22.90 25.25
CA VAL A 302 16.47 -22.43 24.06
C VAL A 302 15.03 -22.93 24.08
N LEU A 303 14.83 -24.24 24.20
CA LEU A 303 13.51 -24.86 24.15
C LEU A 303 12.63 -24.42 25.33
N THR A 304 13.21 -24.25 26.51
CA THR A 304 12.50 -23.72 27.69
C THR A 304 12.01 -22.29 27.45
N SER A 305 12.83 -21.45 26.80
CA SER A 305 12.44 -20.08 26.43
C SER A 305 11.32 -20.01 25.38
N LEU A 306 11.07 -21.11 24.66
CA LEU A 306 10.08 -21.23 23.59
C LEU A 306 8.81 -21.99 24.01
N THR A 307 8.66 -22.32 25.28
CA THR A 307 7.49 -23.06 25.82
C THR A 307 6.16 -22.32 25.60
N PHE A 308 6.17 -21.01 25.37
CA PHE A 308 4.98 -20.26 24.96
C PHE A 308 4.40 -20.71 23.60
N LEU A 309 5.18 -21.42 22.77
CA LEU A 309 4.72 -22.06 21.52
C LEU A 309 4.04 -23.41 21.73
N GLU A 310 3.88 -23.90 22.97
CA GLU A 310 3.17 -25.16 23.25
C GLU A 310 1.64 -25.03 23.13
N THR A 311 1.12 -23.85 23.44
CA THR A 311 -0.30 -23.52 23.32
C THR A 311 -0.43 -22.25 22.47
N PRO A 312 -0.10 -22.31 21.17
CA PRO A 312 -0.20 -21.14 20.33
C PRO A 312 -1.67 -20.70 20.22
N THR A 313 -1.88 -19.40 20.07
CA THR A 313 -3.19 -18.88 19.67
C THR A 313 -3.53 -19.38 18.26
N SER A 314 -4.81 -19.58 17.96
CA SER A 314 -5.26 -20.16 16.68
C SER A 314 -4.78 -19.39 15.44
N SER A 315 -4.46 -18.10 15.57
CA SER A 315 -3.97 -17.21 14.52
C SER A 315 -2.52 -16.73 14.72
N PHE A 316 -1.81 -17.30 15.70
CA PHE A 316 -0.45 -16.88 16.07
C PHE A 316 -0.31 -15.35 16.22
N ILE A 317 -1.34 -14.70 16.80
CA ILE A 317 -1.29 -13.28 17.16
C ILE A 317 -0.27 -13.08 18.29
N GLY A 318 0.59 -12.08 18.13
CA GLY A 318 1.72 -11.77 19.02
C GLY A 318 3.04 -12.41 18.61
N TYR A 319 3.04 -13.30 17.60
CA TYR A 319 4.21 -14.05 17.16
C TYR A 319 4.73 -13.49 15.83
N SER A 320 6.04 -13.22 15.76
CA SER A 320 6.74 -12.84 14.52
C SER A 320 7.95 -13.73 14.31
N ILE A 321 8.19 -14.14 13.06
CA ILE A 321 9.30 -15.04 12.70
C ILE A 321 10.65 -14.42 13.07
N SER A 322 10.83 -13.11 12.86
CA SER A 322 12.08 -12.41 13.17
C SER A 322 12.42 -12.46 14.67
N ARG A 323 11.46 -12.20 15.55
CA ARG A 323 11.63 -12.33 17.01
C ARG A 323 11.91 -13.76 17.45
N LEU A 324 11.23 -14.74 16.85
CA LEU A 324 11.50 -16.16 17.12
C LEU A 324 12.92 -16.55 16.70
N SER A 325 13.35 -16.16 15.50
CA SER A 325 14.71 -16.38 15.00
C SER A 325 15.77 -15.70 15.86
N HIS A 326 15.54 -14.45 16.27
CA HIS A 326 16.44 -13.73 17.16
C HIS A 326 16.56 -14.42 18.54
N GLY A 327 15.44 -14.87 19.11
CA GLY A 327 15.42 -15.64 20.34
C GLY A 327 16.26 -16.92 20.23
N LEU A 328 16.09 -17.67 19.14
CA LEU A 328 16.87 -18.88 18.85
C LEU A 328 18.39 -18.59 18.78
N LYS A 329 18.79 -17.57 18.00
CA LYS A 329 20.21 -17.21 17.80
C LYS A 329 20.91 -16.72 19.08
N LYS A 330 20.22 -15.95 19.93
CA LYS A 330 20.78 -15.47 21.21
C LYS A 330 21.22 -16.61 22.12
N HIS A 331 20.50 -17.73 22.08
CA HIS A 331 20.82 -18.89 22.87
C HIS A 331 21.88 -19.81 22.24
N GLU A 332 22.05 -19.80 20.91
CA GLU A 332 23.19 -20.44 20.23
C GLU A 332 24.52 -19.74 20.56
N GLY A 333 24.54 -18.41 20.59
CA GLY A 333 25.75 -17.63 20.93
C GLY A 333 26.19 -17.70 22.40
N SER A 334 25.36 -18.24 23.29
CA SER A 334 25.73 -18.53 24.69
C SER A 334 26.33 -19.93 24.89
N ALA A 335 26.49 -20.69 23.79
CA ALA A 335 26.99 -22.08 23.79
C ALA A 335 28.42 -22.22 23.23
N VAL A 336 29.09 -21.10 22.93
CA VAL A 336 30.50 -21.01 22.51
C VAL A 336 31.32 -20.39 23.66
#